data_AF-A0A7V5SPK7-F1
#
_entry.id   AF-A0A7V5SPK7-F1
#
_cell.length_a   1.000
_cell.length_b   1.000
_cell.length_c   1.000
_cell.angle_alpha   90.00
_cell.angle_beta   90.00
_cell.angle_gamma   90.00
#
_symmetry.space_group_name_H-M   'P 1'
#
loop_
_entity.id
_entity.type
_entity.pdbx_description
1 polymer ?
#
loop_
_entity_poly.entity_id
_entity_poly.type
_entity_poly.pdbx_seq_one_letter_code
_entity_poly.pdbx_strand_id
1 'polypeptide(L)'
;MSIFIATEILDKILRYVLMSFCLFFFIYLLLIYNKAKKAKMELKAKFQLTFSIFFLTFFINYLQTEIILIEKIINYPDIIPDNFVVLNLFHPADGDLFLLVIFLSGVIPLIYVLEKYMIKKKLIITTLGLIGFIFCIVGVFYSNEIVLNLIIPYEYVILILISLFVIIFYLQIAIKSKAELRLTGLLISIGFLLQLIGLFITSNSNIFGHILDISGMILIFIGVLKIK
;
A
#
# COMPACT_ATOMS: atom_id res chain seq x y z
N MET A 1 25.96 19.32 9.22
CA MET A 1 24.99 19.40 10.33
C MET A 1 23.68 20.10 9.91
N SER A 2 23.70 21.31 9.35
CA SER A 2 22.47 22.01 8.91
C SER A 2 21.68 21.32 7.78
N ILE A 3 22.37 20.75 6.78
CA ILE A 3 21.74 20.03 5.66
C ILE A 3 21.07 18.73 6.14
N PHE A 4 21.70 18.03 7.08
CA PHE A 4 21.20 16.77 7.65
C PHE A 4 19.90 16.99 8.45
N ILE A 5 19.86 18.02 9.28
CA ILE A 5 18.66 18.40 10.03
C ILE A 5 17.53 18.80 9.08
N ALA A 6 17.82 19.52 8.00
CA ALA A 6 16.82 19.90 7.00
C ALA A 6 16.22 18.68 6.28
N THR A 7 17.03 17.66 5.97
CA THR A 7 16.56 16.43 5.33
C THR A 7 15.67 15.59 6.26
N GLU A 8 15.98 15.49 7.54
CA GLU A 8 15.14 14.75 8.50
C GLU A 8 13.79 15.44 8.77
N ILE A 9 13.79 16.78 8.85
CA ILE A 9 12.54 17.54 9.00
C ILE A 9 11.66 17.37 7.76
N LEU A 10 12.26 17.43 6.57
CA LEU A 10 11.54 17.23 5.31
C LEU A 10 10.95 15.81 5.22
N ASP A 11 11.72 14.80 5.63
CA ASP A 11 11.28 13.41 5.68
C ASP A 11 10.03 13.21 6.57
N LYS A 12 10.06 13.76 7.79
CA LYS A 12 8.91 13.76 8.71
C LYS A 12 7.71 14.47 8.10
N ILE A 13 7.88 15.65 7.50
CA ILE A 13 6.80 16.39 6.84
C ILE A 13 6.16 15.54 5.75
N LEU A 14 6.96 14.88 4.91
CA LEU A 14 6.45 14.03 3.83
C LEU A 14 5.61 12.86 4.35
N ARG A 15 6.01 12.22 5.46
CA ARG A 15 5.21 11.16 6.10
C ARG A 15 3.87 11.68 6.63
N TYR A 16 3.85 12.83 7.31
CA TYR A 16 2.59 13.45 7.76
C TYR A 16 1.67 13.86 6.61
N VAL A 17 2.25 14.39 5.52
CA VAL A 17 1.50 14.71 4.29
C VAL A 17 0.88 13.44 3.70
N LEU A 18 1.65 12.36 3.62
CA LEU A 18 1.19 11.09 3.08
C LEU A 18 0.04 10.51 3.93
N MET A 19 0.17 10.48 5.26
CA MET A 19 -0.92 10.07 6.15
C MET A 19 -2.17 10.92 5.96
N SER A 20 -2.02 12.25 5.88
CA SER A 20 -3.13 13.18 5.68
C SER A 20 -3.86 12.92 4.36
N PHE A 21 -3.11 12.68 3.28
CA PHE A 21 -3.69 12.30 1.98
C PHE A 21 -4.42 10.96 2.03
N CYS A 22 -3.86 9.93 2.68
CA CYS A 22 -4.54 8.64 2.82
C CYS A 22 -5.88 8.79 3.53
N LEU A 23 -5.91 9.52 4.65
CA LEU A 23 -7.14 9.75 5.40
C LEU A 23 -8.16 10.55 4.59
N PHE A 24 -7.71 11.61 3.91
CA PHE A 24 -8.56 12.41 3.04
C PHE A 24 -9.15 11.56 1.89
N PHE A 25 -8.33 10.77 1.20
CA PHE A 25 -8.77 9.89 0.11
C PHE A 25 -9.75 8.82 0.61
N PHE A 26 -9.49 8.21 1.76
CA PHE A 26 -10.42 7.28 2.39
C PHE A 26 -11.80 7.91 2.61
N ILE A 27 -11.86 9.05 3.30
CA ILE A 27 -13.12 9.75 3.60
C ILE A 27 -13.84 10.13 2.30
N TYR A 28 -13.10 10.68 1.34
CA TYR A 28 -13.67 11.14 0.08
C TYR A 28 -14.27 9.99 -0.74
N LEU A 29 -13.56 8.87 -0.88
CA LEU A 29 -14.07 7.70 -1.59
C LEU A 29 -15.24 7.04 -0.85
N LEU A 30 -15.27 7.09 0.49
CA LEU A 30 -16.42 6.61 1.28
C LEU A 30 -17.68 7.44 1.03
N LEU A 31 -17.54 8.76 0.86
CA LEU A 31 -18.65 9.63 0.45
C LEU A 31 -19.17 9.28 -0.96
N ILE A 32 -18.27 8.99 -1.91
CA ILE A 32 -18.65 8.57 -3.25
C ILE A 32 -19.30 7.19 -3.23
N TYR A 33 -18.79 6.25 -2.43
CA TYR A 33 -19.40 4.94 -2.21
C TYR A 33 -20.86 5.09 -1.78
N ASN A 34 -21.13 5.92 -0.77
CA ASN A 34 -22.49 6.16 -0.27
C ASN A 34 -23.40 6.75 -1.35
N LYS A 35 -22.90 7.69 -2.16
CA LYS A 35 -23.65 8.24 -3.31
C LYS A 35 -23.93 7.17 -4.37
N ALA A 36 -22.93 6.38 -4.75
CA ALA A 36 -23.04 5.31 -5.74
C ALA A 36 -24.02 4.22 -5.31
N LYS A 37 -24.00 3.85 -4.02
CA LYS A 37 -24.94 2.88 -3.41
C LYS A 37 -26.38 3.39 -3.49
N LYS A 38 -26.63 4.66 -3.16
CA LYS A 38 -27.96 5.29 -3.29
C LYS A 38 -28.43 5.33 -4.75
N ALA A 39 -27.52 5.56 -5.69
CA ALA A 39 -27.80 5.54 -7.12
C ALA A 39 -27.89 4.13 -7.74
N LYS A 40 -27.83 3.05 -6.93
CA LYS A 40 -27.86 1.65 -7.38
C LYS A 40 -26.74 1.28 -8.38
N MET A 41 -25.61 1.98 -8.34
CA MET A 41 -24.42 1.68 -9.15
C MET A 41 -23.52 0.68 -8.42
N GLU A 42 -23.90 -0.60 -8.42
CA GLU A 42 -23.25 -1.62 -7.57
C GLU A 42 -21.74 -1.77 -7.81
N LEU A 43 -21.32 -1.83 -9.07
CA LEU A 43 -19.90 -2.06 -9.41
C LEU A 43 -19.05 -0.86 -8.99
N LYS A 44 -19.51 0.36 -9.30
CA LYS A 44 -18.86 1.60 -8.86
C LYS A 44 -18.76 1.63 -7.33
N ALA A 45 -19.84 1.36 -6.62
CA ALA A 45 -19.82 1.35 -5.16
C ALA A 45 -18.77 0.37 -4.62
N LYS A 46 -18.71 -0.86 -5.15
CA LYS A 46 -17.70 -1.85 -4.75
C LYS A 46 -16.27 -1.35 -5.01
N PHE A 47 -16.00 -0.74 -6.16
CA PHE A 47 -14.69 -0.15 -6.45
C PHE A 47 -14.32 0.96 -5.48
N GLN A 48 -15.22 1.91 -5.25
CA GLN A 48 -14.97 3.05 -4.37
C GLN A 48 -14.72 2.60 -2.93
N LEU A 49 -15.51 1.64 -2.43
CA LEU A 49 -15.31 1.06 -1.10
C LEU A 49 -13.97 0.32 -1.00
N THR A 50 -13.59 -0.40 -2.04
CA THR A 50 -12.34 -1.18 -2.01
C THR A 50 -11.12 -0.29 -2.01
N PHE A 51 -11.12 0.76 -2.83
CA PHE A 51 -10.06 1.77 -2.79
C PHE A 51 -10.10 2.62 -1.52
N SER A 52 -11.27 2.87 -0.93
CA SER A 52 -11.32 3.55 0.37
C SER A 52 -10.66 2.70 1.45
N ILE A 53 -10.97 1.40 1.52
CA ILE A 53 -10.33 0.46 2.43
C ILE A 53 -8.80 0.43 2.18
N PHE A 54 -8.37 0.35 0.92
CA PHE A 54 -6.95 0.43 0.56
C PHE A 54 -6.26 1.68 1.15
N PHE A 55 -6.85 2.88 1.01
CA PHE A 55 -6.25 4.09 1.58
C PHE A 55 -6.29 4.13 3.11
N LEU A 56 -7.35 3.61 3.74
CA LEU A 56 -7.42 3.48 5.19
C LEU A 56 -6.32 2.55 5.72
N THR A 57 -6.15 1.42 5.06
CA THR A 57 -5.11 0.43 5.36
C THR A 57 -3.72 1.06 5.26
N PHE A 58 -3.45 1.81 4.19
CA PHE A 58 -2.18 2.54 4.05
C PHE A 58 -2.02 3.60 5.15
N PHE A 59 -3.07 4.36 5.48
CA PHE A 59 -3.02 5.31 6.59
C PHE A 59 -2.63 4.64 7.91
N ILE A 60 -3.27 3.53 8.26
CA ILE A 60 -3.00 2.79 9.50
C ILE A 60 -1.55 2.28 9.51
N ASN A 61 -1.05 1.80 8.37
CA ASN A 61 0.34 1.35 8.23
C ASN A 61 1.32 2.50 8.56
N TYR A 62 1.18 3.66 7.92
CA TYR A 62 2.05 4.81 8.21
C TYR A 62 1.89 5.35 9.65
N LEU A 63 0.67 5.38 10.18
CA LEU A 63 0.42 5.83 11.56
C LEU A 63 1.13 4.92 12.57
N GLN A 64 1.09 3.61 12.34
CA GLN A 64 1.77 2.65 13.21
C GLN A 64 3.29 2.77 13.11
N THR A 65 3.84 2.95 11.90
CA THR A 65 5.27 3.23 11.72
C THR A 65 5.69 4.45 12.54
N GLU A 66 4.90 5.52 12.56
CA GLU A 66 5.20 6.71 13.38
C GLU A 66 5.12 6.41 14.88
N ILE A 67 4.12 5.67 15.35
CA ILE A 67 4.01 5.29 16.77
C ILE A 67 5.25 4.51 17.21
N ILE A 68 5.69 3.53 16.41
CA ILE A 68 6.88 2.72 16.70
C ILE A 68 8.15 3.58 16.70
N LEU A 69 8.29 4.51 15.76
CA LEU A 69 9.43 5.43 15.73
C LEU A 69 9.47 6.34 16.96
N ILE A 70 8.32 6.88 17.38
CA ILE A 70 8.21 7.69 18.59
C ILE A 70 8.56 6.87 19.83
N GLU A 71 8.04 5.66 19.96
CA GLU A 71 8.33 4.77 21.08
C GLU A 71 9.82 4.43 21.17
N LYS A 72 10.48 4.15 20.03
CA LYS A 72 11.94 3.93 19.98
C LYS A 72 12.72 5.17 20.44
N ILE A 73 12.32 6.37 20.02
CA ILE A 73 12.98 7.61 20.44
C ILE A 73 12.82 7.85 21.95
N ILE A 74 11.64 7.54 22.51
CA ILE A 74 11.38 7.67 23.95
C ILE A 74 12.21 6.67 24.77
N ASN A 75 12.26 5.41 24.32
CA ASN A 75 12.93 4.33 25.05
C ASN A 75 14.46 4.34 24.87
N TYR A 76 14.95 4.88 23.74
CA TYR A 76 16.36 4.91 23.38
C TYR A 76 16.77 6.29 22.85
N PRO A 77 16.77 7.34 23.68
CA PRO A 77 17.02 8.72 23.25
C PRO A 77 18.45 8.96 22.74
N ASP A 78 19.41 8.11 23.13
CA ASP A 78 20.81 8.19 22.71
C ASP A 78 21.05 7.51 21.34
N ILE A 79 20.08 6.73 20.85
CA ILE A 79 20.12 6.15 19.51
C ILE A 79 19.47 7.18 18.58
N ILE A 80 20.30 8.01 17.93
CA ILE A 80 19.85 8.76 16.77
C ILE A 80 19.40 7.70 15.75
N PRO A 81 18.13 7.68 15.31
CA PRO A 81 17.69 6.75 14.27
C PRO A 81 18.32 7.19 12.95
N ASP A 82 19.62 6.88 12.78
CA ASP A 82 20.39 7.14 11.59
C ASP A 82 19.83 6.25 10.48
N ASN A 83 18.94 6.85 9.70
CA ASN A 83 18.31 6.29 8.52
C ASN A 83 17.33 5.15 8.80
N PHE A 84 16.42 4.93 7.86
CA PHE A 84 15.83 3.61 7.69
C PHE A 84 17.00 2.65 7.48
N VAL A 85 17.50 2.03 8.54
CA VAL A 85 18.24 0.79 8.43
C VAL A 85 17.22 -0.21 7.90
N VAL A 86 17.08 -0.27 6.59
CA VAL A 86 16.94 -1.57 5.97
C VAL A 86 18.16 -2.32 6.43
N LEU A 87 17.92 -3.50 6.98
CA LEU A 87 18.93 -4.38 7.55
C LEU A 87 19.33 -4.21 9.02
N ASN A 88 18.40 -4.45 9.95
CA ASN A 88 18.52 -5.77 10.56
C ASN A 88 17.69 -6.69 9.68
N LEU A 89 18.34 -7.24 8.64
CA LEU A 89 17.79 -8.29 7.80
C LEU A 89 17.56 -9.38 8.84
N PHE A 90 16.29 -9.74 9.05
CA PHE A 90 15.90 -10.80 9.99
C PHE A 90 15.92 -10.43 11.49
N HIS A 91 15.27 -9.33 11.92
CA HIS A 91 14.56 -9.40 13.22
C HIS A 91 13.04 -9.20 13.03
N PRO A 92 12.28 -10.29 12.93
CA PRO A 92 10.90 -10.27 12.46
C PRO A 92 9.86 -9.87 13.51
N ALA A 93 10.30 -9.41 14.66
CA ALA A 93 9.44 -9.12 15.77
C ALA A 93 8.90 -7.69 15.62
N ASP A 94 7.61 -7.61 15.31
CA ASP A 94 6.66 -6.58 15.75
C ASP A 94 6.24 -5.50 14.73
N GLY A 95 7.10 -5.11 13.78
CA GLY A 95 6.76 -4.07 12.79
C GLY A 95 6.26 -4.62 11.45
N ASP A 96 7.17 -5.23 10.70
CA ASP A 96 6.99 -5.44 9.26
C ASP A 96 5.89 -6.44 8.90
N LEU A 97 5.75 -7.53 9.67
CA LEU A 97 4.71 -8.54 9.46
C LEU A 97 3.31 -7.97 9.71
N PHE A 98 3.15 -7.17 10.77
CA PHE A 98 1.87 -6.54 11.07
C PHE A 98 1.52 -5.47 10.03
N LEU A 99 2.51 -4.71 9.56
CA LEU A 99 2.35 -3.76 8.44
C LEU A 99 1.95 -4.47 7.14
N LEU A 100 2.47 -5.68 6.91
CA LEU A 100 2.15 -6.49 5.73
C LEU A 100 0.77 -7.15 5.83
N VAL A 101 0.35 -7.60 7.02
CA VAL A 101 -1.04 -8.00 7.33
C VAL A 101 -2.00 -6.85 7.00
N ILE A 102 -1.68 -5.65 7.49
CA ILE A 102 -2.46 -4.44 7.21
C ILE A 102 -2.50 -4.26 5.70
N PHE A 103 -1.37 -4.12 5.00
CA PHE A 103 -1.33 -3.93 3.54
C PHE A 103 -2.17 -4.96 2.77
N LEU A 104 -1.98 -6.26 3.03
CA LEU A 104 -2.71 -7.33 2.37
C LEU A 104 -4.22 -7.27 2.63
N SER A 105 -4.65 -6.82 3.82
CA SER A 105 -6.08 -6.60 4.11
C SER A 105 -6.73 -5.55 3.21
N GLY A 106 -5.95 -4.57 2.72
CA GLY A 106 -6.43 -3.56 1.77
C GLY A 106 -6.37 -4.03 0.32
N VAL A 107 -5.33 -4.76 -0.06
CA VAL A 107 -5.09 -5.16 -1.46
C VAL A 107 -5.84 -6.43 -1.86
N ILE A 108 -6.02 -7.41 -0.97
CA ILE A 108 -6.75 -8.65 -1.30
C ILE A 108 -8.21 -8.37 -1.73
N PRO A 109 -8.99 -7.54 -1.01
CA PRO A 109 -10.32 -7.15 -1.48
C PRO A 109 -10.29 -6.49 -2.86
N LEU A 110 -9.25 -5.70 -3.16
CA LEU A 110 -9.05 -5.08 -4.47
C LEU A 110 -8.89 -6.14 -5.55
N ILE A 111 -7.95 -7.08 -5.36
CA ILE A 111 -7.71 -8.17 -6.31
C ILE A 111 -8.98 -9.02 -6.49
N TYR A 112 -9.69 -9.33 -5.41
CA TYR A 112 -10.93 -10.09 -5.48
C TYR A 112 -11.97 -9.41 -6.38
N VAL A 113 -12.16 -8.10 -6.21
CA VAL A 113 -13.11 -7.34 -7.05
C VAL A 113 -12.66 -7.36 -8.51
N LEU A 114 -11.36 -7.21 -8.76
CA LEU A 114 -10.78 -7.28 -10.11
C LEU A 114 -10.98 -8.66 -10.77
N GLU A 115 -10.60 -9.74 -10.08
CA GLU A 115 -10.68 -11.10 -10.62
C GLU A 115 -12.14 -11.55 -10.81
N LYS A 116 -13.01 -11.32 -9.82
CA LYS A 116 -14.40 -11.79 -9.84
C LYS A 116 -15.27 -11.00 -10.82
N TYR A 117 -15.18 -9.68 -10.82
CA TYR A 117 -16.13 -8.84 -11.56
C TYR A 117 -15.60 -8.35 -12.91
N MET A 118 -14.28 -8.20 -13.10
CA MET A 118 -13.73 -7.72 -14.36
C MET A 118 -13.17 -8.83 -15.24
N ILE A 119 -12.30 -9.68 -14.67
CA ILE A 119 -11.59 -10.69 -15.47
C ILE A 119 -12.45 -11.95 -15.68
N LYS A 120 -13.39 -12.24 -14.76
CA LYS A 120 -14.16 -13.49 -14.70
C LYS A 120 -13.27 -14.73 -14.75
N LYS A 121 -12.04 -14.63 -14.23
CA LYS A 121 -11.08 -15.73 -14.12
C LYS A 121 -11.22 -16.43 -12.78
N LYS A 122 -10.60 -17.61 -12.68
CA LYS A 122 -10.35 -18.28 -11.39
C LYS A 122 -9.59 -17.30 -10.47
N LEU A 123 -9.97 -17.25 -9.20
CA LEU A 123 -9.47 -16.32 -8.16
C LEU A 123 -8.01 -16.64 -7.73
N ILE A 124 -7.11 -16.83 -8.68
CA ILE A 124 -5.77 -17.38 -8.44
C ILE A 124 -4.92 -16.40 -7.64
N ILE A 125 -4.88 -15.13 -8.03
CA ILE A 125 -4.07 -14.13 -7.33
C ILE A 125 -4.69 -13.76 -5.99
N THR A 126 -6.02 -13.69 -5.91
CA THR A 126 -6.73 -13.52 -4.62
C THR A 126 -6.39 -14.66 -3.67
N THR A 127 -6.36 -15.91 -4.15
CA THR A 127 -6.03 -17.08 -3.33
C THR A 127 -4.57 -17.04 -2.87
N LEU A 128 -3.63 -16.68 -3.76
CA LEU A 128 -2.22 -16.50 -3.38
C LEU A 128 -2.05 -15.38 -2.34
N GLY A 129 -2.76 -14.26 -2.51
CA GLY A 129 -2.78 -13.18 -1.53
C GLY A 129 -3.36 -13.62 -0.18
N LEU A 130 -4.45 -14.38 -0.17
CA LEU A 130 -5.05 -14.94 1.05
C LEU A 130 -4.11 -15.92 1.75
N ILE A 131 -3.42 -16.78 1.00
CA ILE A 131 -2.41 -17.68 1.55
C ILE A 131 -1.28 -16.87 2.19
N GLY A 132 -0.77 -15.84 1.48
CA GLY A 132 0.20 -14.89 2.03
C GLY A 132 -0.29 -14.26 3.33
N PHE A 133 -1.51 -13.72 3.35
CA PHE A 133 -2.12 -13.09 4.52
C PHE A 133 -2.24 -14.03 5.73
N ILE A 134 -2.62 -15.29 5.49
CA ILE A 134 -2.65 -16.30 6.55
C ILE A 134 -1.24 -16.57 7.08
N PHE A 135 -0.24 -16.68 6.20
CA PHE A 135 1.15 -16.80 6.64
C PHE A 135 1.61 -15.59 7.45
N CYS A 136 1.24 -14.36 7.06
CA CYS A 136 1.55 -13.17 7.86
C CYS A 136 0.95 -13.25 9.27
N ILE A 137 -0.33 -13.62 9.37
CA ILE A 137 -1.02 -13.80 10.66
C ILE A 137 -0.29 -14.85 11.51
N VAL A 138 0.04 -16.00 10.91
CA VAL A 138 0.77 -17.06 11.60
C VAL A 138 2.14 -16.56 12.04
N GLY A 139 2.86 -15.81 11.19
CA GLY A 139 4.16 -15.21 11.52
C GLY A 139 4.07 -14.22 12.68
N VAL A 140 3.03 -13.39 12.74
CA VAL A 140 2.78 -12.47 13.88
C VAL A 140 2.63 -13.25 15.19
N PHE A 141 1.89 -14.35 15.20
CA PHE A 141 1.62 -15.13 16.42
C PHE A 141 2.72 -16.15 16.77
N TYR A 142 3.46 -16.64 15.77
CA TYR A 142 4.58 -17.57 15.92
C TYR A 142 5.87 -16.83 15.62
N SER A 143 6.35 -16.07 16.61
CA SER A 143 7.60 -15.30 16.59
C SER A 143 8.87 -16.19 16.64
N ASN A 144 8.83 -17.36 16.00
CA ASN A 144 9.97 -18.26 15.87
C ASN A 144 10.86 -17.82 14.71
N GLU A 145 12.14 -17.60 14.97
CA GLU A 145 13.13 -17.08 14.00
C GLU A 145 13.15 -17.83 12.67
N ILE A 146 12.98 -19.16 12.68
CA ILE A 146 12.96 -19.99 11.46
C ILE A 146 11.69 -19.74 10.64
N VAL A 147 10.55 -19.67 11.32
CA VAL A 147 9.24 -19.42 10.69
C VAL A 147 9.24 -18.07 10.01
N LEU A 148 9.79 -17.08 10.70
CA LEU A 148 9.84 -15.72 10.22
C LEU A 148 10.84 -15.52 9.06
N ASN A 149 11.99 -16.20 9.09
CA ASN A 149 12.97 -16.20 8.00
C ASN A 149 12.45 -16.86 6.72
N LEU A 150 11.46 -17.76 6.83
CA LEU A 150 10.77 -18.36 5.68
C LEU A 150 9.62 -17.47 5.17
N ILE A 151 8.87 -16.86 6.10
CA ILE A 151 7.67 -16.08 5.78
C ILE A 151 8.04 -14.75 5.11
N ILE A 152 9.01 -14.00 5.67
CA ILE A 152 9.34 -12.65 5.18
C ILE A 152 9.74 -12.62 3.69
N PRO A 153 10.68 -13.46 3.19
CA PRO A 153 11.03 -13.44 1.77
C PRO A 153 9.86 -13.82 0.86
N TYR A 154 9.03 -14.77 1.30
CA TYR A 154 7.85 -15.21 0.57
C TYR A 154 6.80 -14.10 0.44
N GLU A 155 6.64 -13.28 1.48
CA GLU A 155 5.74 -12.14 1.50
C GLU A 155 6.16 -11.03 0.55
N TYR A 156 7.46 -10.69 0.50
CA TYR A 156 7.96 -9.73 -0.49
C TYR A 156 7.72 -10.20 -1.92
N VAL A 157 7.91 -11.49 -2.18
CA VAL A 157 7.57 -12.09 -3.49
C VAL A 157 6.08 -11.94 -3.78
N ILE A 158 5.20 -12.22 -2.81
CA ILE A 158 3.75 -12.04 -2.95
C ILE A 158 3.39 -10.58 -3.22
N LEU A 159 3.99 -9.63 -2.48
CA LEU A 159 3.79 -8.19 -2.66
C LEU A 159 4.12 -7.74 -4.08
N ILE A 160 5.28 -8.19 -4.60
CA ILE A 160 5.73 -7.91 -5.97
C ILE A 160 4.77 -8.53 -6.97
N LEU A 161 4.40 -9.81 -6.81
CA LEU A 161 3.50 -10.51 -7.73
C LEU A 161 2.11 -9.86 -7.78
N ILE A 162 1.57 -9.48 -6.63
CA ILE A 162 0.29 -8.77 -6.53
C ILE A 162 0.37 -7.41 -7.20
N SER A 163 1.42 -6.64 -6.92
CA SER A 163 1.61 -5.31 -7.49
C SER A 163 1.74 -5.39 -9.02
N LEU A 164 2.55 -6.32 -9.52
CA LEU A 164 2.71 -6.59 -10.95
C LEU A 164 1.39 -7.05 -11.58
N PHE A 165 0.61 -7.89 -10.91
CA PHE A 165 -0.70 -8.30 -11.41
C PHE A 165 -1.64 -7.10 -11.58
N VAL A 166 -1.74 -6.23 -10.56
CA VAL A 166 -2.56 -5.02 -10.61
C VAL A 166 -2.07 -4.08 -11.73
N ILE A 167 -0.75 -3.86 -11.83
CA ILE A 167 -0.14 -3.03 -12.88
C ILE A 167 -0.47 -3.57 -14.27
N ILE A 168 -0.19 -4.86 -14.53
CA ILE A 168 -0.44 -5.49 -15.83
C ILE A 168 -1.93 -5.46 -16.16
N PHE A 169 -2.80 -5.72 -15.18
CA PHE A 169 -4.24 -5.68 -15.38
C PHE A 169 -4.72 -4.29 -15.80
N TYR A 170 -4.32 -3.23 -15.09
CA TYR A 170 -4.72 -1.87 -15.42
C TYR A 170 -4.02 -1.35 -16.69
N LEU A 171 -2.82 -1.82 -17.02
CA LEU A 171 -2.19 -1.58 -18.34
C LEU A 171 -2.98 -2.24 -19.48
N GLN A 172 -3.49 -3.46 -19.28
CA GLN A 172 -4.35 -4.10 -20.28
C GLN A 172 -5.64 -3.31 -20.50
N ILE A 173 -6.23 -2.75 -19.44
CA ILE A 173 -7.36 -1.81 -19.55
C ILE A 173 -6.91 -0.57 -20.32
N ALA A 174 -5.73 -0.02 -20.02
CA ALA A 174 -5.19 1.17 -20.67
C ALA A 174 -5.04 1.00 -22.18
N ILE A 175 -4.62 -0.19 -22.65
CA ILE A 175 -4.40 -0.48 -24.07
C ILE A 175 -5.72 -0.81 -24.79
N LYS A 176 -6.58 -1.63 -24.19
CA LYS A 176 -7.74 -2.24 -24.88
C LYS A 176 -9.04 -1.44 -24.81
N SER A 177 -9.14 -0.44 -23.93
CA SER A 177 -10.42 0.21 -23.63
C SER A 177 -10.71 1.47 -24.46
N LYS A 178 -11.87 2.09 -24.27
CA LYS A 178 -12.21 3.43 -24.80
C LYS A 178 -11.42 4.51 -24.07
N ALA A 179 -11.19 5.67 -24.69
CA ALA A 179 -10.28 6.73 -24.22
C ALA A 179 -10.40 7.08 -22.72
N GLU A 180 -11.62 7.20 -22.18
CA GLU A 180 -11.83 7.51 -20.75
C GLU A 180 -11.33 6.38 -19.82
N LEU A 181 -11.63 5.13 -20.17
CA LEU A 181 -11.14 3.95 -19.43
C LEU A 181 -9.64 3.75 -19.63
N ARG A 182 -9.08 4.21 -20.77
CA ARG A 182 -7.63 4.16 -20.99
C ARG A 182 -6.89 5.01 -19.99
N LEU A 183 -7.35 6.25 -19.80
CA LEU A 183 -6.75 7.19 -18.87
C LEU A 183 -6.87 6.70 -17.42
N THR A 184 -8.02 6.16 -17.04
CA THR A 184 -8.21 5.54 -15.71
C THR A 184 -7.24 4.39 -15.48
N GLY A 185 -7.14 3.46 -16.44
CA GLY A 185 -6.19 2.34 -16.36
C GLY A 185 -4.74 2.81 -16.28
N LEU A 186 -4.36 3.80 -17.08
CA LEU A 186 -3.01 4.36 -17.10
C LEU A 186 -2.65 5.05 -15.78
N LEU A 187 -3.54 5.86 -15.21
CA LEU A 187 -3.31 6.54 -13.94
C LEU A 187 -3.14 5.54 -12.79
N ILE A 188 -4.01 4.53 -12.71
CA ILE A 188 -3.93 3.52 -11.65
C ILE A 188 -2.66 2.68 -11.83
N SER A 189 -2.35 2.21 -13.04
CA SER A 189 -1.16 1.39 -13.28
C SER A 189 0.15 2.13 -13.03
N ILE A 190 0.30 3.36 -13.53
CA ILE A 190 1.48 4.19 -13.22
C ILE A 190 1.55 4.47 -11.72
N GLY A 191 0.41 4.74 -11.07
CA GLY A 191 0.37 5.00 -9.64
C GLY A 191 0.88 3.82 -8.81
N PHE A 192 0.44 2.59 -9.11
CA PHE A 192 0.96 1.37 -8.47
C PHE A 192 2.44 1.11 -8.81
N LEU A 193 2.87 1.41 -10.03
CA LEU A 193 4.29 1.30 -10.41
C LEU A 193 5.17 2.25 -9.60
N LEU A 194 4.74 3.50 -9.42
CA LEU A 194 5.46 4.48 -8.61
C LEU A 194 5.52 4.08 -7.15
N GLN A 195 4.46 3.50 -6.59
CA GLN A 195 4.48 2.96 -5.22
C GLN A 195 5.42 1.76 -5.08
N LEU A 196 5.46 0.87 -6.08
CA LEU A 196 6.38 -0.27 -6.05
C LEU A 196 7.83 0.19 -6.09
N ILE A 197 8.17 1.12 -6.99
CA ILE A 197 9.51 1.72 -7.08
C ILE A 197 9.82 2.52 -5.81
N GLY A 198 8.85 3.28 -5.31
CA GLY A 198 8.89 4.03 -4.05
C GLY A 198 9.35 3.13 -2.93
N LEU A 199 8.62 2.04 -2.65
CA LEU A 199 8.94 1.05 -1.62
C LEU A 199 10.38 0.53 -1.69
N PHE A 200 10.92 0.23 -2.87
CA PHE A 200 12.33 -0.18 -3.02
C PHE A 200 13.32 0.96 -2.79
N ILE A 201 12.96 2.20 -3.12
CA ILE A 201 13.86 3.35 -2.94
C ILE A 201 13.79 3.91 -1.52
N THR A 202 12.62 3.92 -0.86
CA THR A 202 12.49 4.32 0.56
C THR A 202 13.35 3.42 1.45
N SER A 203 13.62 2.21 0.99
CA SER A 203 14.55 1.26 1.61
C SER A 203 16.04 1.71 1.52
N ASN A 204 16.42 2.59 0.57
CA ASN A 204 17.80 3.05 0.39
C ASN A 204 18.00 4.58 0.56
N SER A 205 16.93 5.37 0.44
CA SER A 205 16.90 6.82 0.61
C SER A 205 15.49 7.30 0.96
N ASN A 206 15.29 7.91 2.13
CA ASN A 206 13.95 8.16 2.67
C ASN A 206 13.10 9.14 1.82
N ILE A 207 13.68 10.28 1.42
CA ILE A 207 12.91 11.40 0.83
C ILE A 207 12.37 11.08 -0.58
N PHE A 208 13.22 10.54 -1.47
CA PHE A 208 12.81 10.28 -2.85
C PHE A 208 11.77 9.16 -2.93
N GLY A 209 11.90 8.15 -2.06
CA GLY A 209 10.90 7.09 -1.89
C GLY A 209 9.53 7.67 -1.52
N HIS A 210 9.46 8.53 -0.51
CA HIS A 210 8.20 9.17 -0.12
C HIS A 210 7.59 10.06 -1.21
N ILE A 211 8.39 10.79 -2.00
CA ILE A 211 7.88 11.58 -3.13
C ILE A 211 7.21 10.66 -4.17
N LEU A 212 7.83 9.51 -4.47
CA LEU A 212 7.26 8.53 -5.38
C LEU A 212 5.97 7.92 -4.83
N ASP A 213 5.93 7.60 -3.53
CA ASP A 213 4.74 7.05 -2.88
C ASP A 213 3.57 8.04 -2.90
N ILE A 214 3.81 9.31 -2.56
CA ILE A 214 2.81 10.39 -2.63
C ILE A 214 2.30 10.54 -4.06
N SER A 215 3.20 10.61 -5.04
CA SER A 215 2.85 10.75 -6.45
C SER A 215 2.01 9.56 -6.91
N GLY A 216 2.41 8.35 -6.54
CA GLY A 216 1.70 7.11 -6.83
C GLY A 216 0.28 7.12 -6.26
N MET A 217 0.12 7.51 -4.99
CA MET A 217 -1.18 7.62 -4.32
C MET A 217 -2.11 8.62 -5.00
N ILE A 218 -1.60 9.81 -5.36
CA ILE A 218 -2.38 10.84 -6.04
C ILE A 218 -2.89 10.31 -7.39
N LEU A 219 -2.02 9.64 -8.16
CA LEU A 219 -2.42 9.06 -9.45
C LEU A 219 -3.48 7.96 -9.30
N ILE A 220 -3.31 7.05 -8.33
CA ILE A 220 -4.33 6.03 -8.02
C ILE A 220 -5.65 6.71 -7.69
N PHE A 221 -5.64 7.67 -6.76
CA PHE A 221 -6.84 8.39 -6.33
C PHE A 221 -7.56 9.06 -7.51
N ILE A 222 -6.85 9.86 -8.32
CA ILE A 222 -7.42 10.51 -9.50
C ILE A 222 -7.96 9.49 -10.49
N GLY A 223 -7.26 8.37 -10.70
CA GLY A 223 -7.74 7.27 -11.53
C GLY A 223 -9.06 6.69 -11.03
N VAL A 224 -9.16 6.42 -9.72
CA VAL A 224 -10.38 5.89 -9.09
C VAL A 224 -11.56 6.86 -9.19
N LEU A 225 -11.32 8.17 -9.09
CA LEU A 225 -12.36 9.18 -9.25
C LEU A 225 -12.98 9.20 -10.66
N LYS A 226 -12.22 8.78 -11.67
CA LYS A 226 -12.68 8.71 -13.06
C LYS A 226 -13.47 7.44 -13.38
N ILE A 227 -13.62 6.51 -12.44
CA ILE A 227 -14.48 5.33 -12.62
C ILE A 227 -15.95 5.78 -12.62
N LYS A 228 -16.60 5.66 -13.79
CA LYS A 228 -18.01 6.00 -13.97
C LYS A 228 -18.92 4.94 -13.41
#